data_AF-A0A9N9SL75-F1
#
_entry.id   AF-A0A9N9SL75-F1
#
_cell.length_a   1.000
_cell.length_b   1.000
_cell.length_c   1.000
_cell.angle_alpha   90.00
_cell.angle_beta   90.00
_cell.angle_gamma   90.00
#
_symmetry.space_group_name_H-M   'P 1'
#
loop_
_entity.id
_entity.type
_entity.pdbx_description
1 polymer ?
#
loop_
_entity_poly.entity_id
_entity_poly.type
_entity_poly.pdbx_seq_one_letter_code
_entity_poly.pdbx_strand_id
1 'polypeptide(L)'
;MSQKEVQNMQMIQELEIEMMADMYNRLTAACHKKCIPPVYGDPEIAKGEAVCIDRCVAKFLDIHERIGKKLGQLSMQDEALLKK
;
A
#
# COMPACT_ATOMS: atom_id res chain seq x y z
N MET A 1 14.74 -6.92 28.78
CA MET A 1 14.71 -7.24 27.34
C MET A 1 16.11 -7.64 26.94
N SER A 2 16.26 -8.83 26.35
CA SER A 2 17.55 -9.31 25.84
C SER A 2 17.96 -8.51 24.60
N GLN A 3 19.26 -8.38 24.35
CA GLN A 3 19.78 -7.69 23.16
C GLN A 3 19.24 -8.28 21.83
N LYS A 4 18.92 -9.59 21.82
CA LYS A 4 18.30 -10.26 20.66
C LYS A 4 16.85 -9.83 20.41
N GLU A 5 16.07 -9.60 21.45
CA GLU A 5 14.68 -9.13 21.31
C GLU A 5 14.63 -7.70 20.77
N VAL A 6 15.57 -6.85 21.17
CA VAL A 6 15.70 -5.48 20.65
C VAL A 6 16.08 -5.49 19.16
N GLN A 7 17.06 -6.31 18.75
CA GLN A 7 17.45 -6.44 17.34
C GLN A 7 16.33 -6.99 16.46
N ASN A 8 15.60 -8.02 16.93
CA ASN A 8 14.46 -8.55 16.19
C ASN A 8 13.34 -7.52 16.03
N MET A 9 13.09 -6.71 17.06
CA MET A 9 12.06 -5.67 17.01
C MET A 9 12.46 -4.52 16.07
N GLN A 10 13.74 -4.15 16.04
CA GLN A 10 14.28 -3.17 15.09
C GLN A 10 14.12 -3.66 13.65
N MET A 11 14.47 -4.91 13.36
CA MET A 11 14.31 -5.50 12.03
C MET A 11 12.85 -5.49 11.55
N ILE A 12 11.88 -5.79 12.42
CA ILE A 12 10.45 -5.73 12.07
C ILE A 12 10.03 -4.29 11.73
N GLN A 13 10.48 -3.30 12.52
CA GLN A 13 10.17 -1.89 12.24
C GLN A 13 10.77 -1.42 10.91
N GLU A 14 12.01 -1.81 10.60
CA GLU A 14 12.65 -1.48 9.33
C GLU A 14 11.86 -2.05 8.15
N LEU A 15 11.44 -3.32 8.25
CA LEU A 15 10.61 -3.96 7.24
C LEU A 15 9.24 -3.28 7.08
N GLU A 16 8.61 -2.87 8.18
CA GLU A 16 7.35 -2.12 8.13
C GLU A 16 7.51 -0.80 7.36
N ILE A 17 8.57 -0.05 7.61
CA ILE A 17 8.86 1.21 6.91
C ILE A 17 9.09 0.97 5.42
N GLU A 18 9.88 -0.04 5.05
CA GLU A 18 10.12 -0.39 3.65
C GLU A 18 8.84 -0.77 2.91
N MET A 19 7.97 -1.57 3.54
CA MET A 19 6.68 -1.93 2.97
C MET A 19 5.76 -0.72 2.78
N MET A 20 5.71 0.18 3.77
CA MET A 20 4.92 1.42 3.67
C MET A 20 5.43 2.33 2.56
N ALA A 21 6.75 2.41 2.37
CA ALA A 21 7.37 3.19 1.30
C ALA A 21 7.02 2.63 -0.09
N ASP A 22 7.09 1.31 -0.29
CA ASP A 22 6.67 0.67 -1.55
C ASP A 22 5.17 0.91 -1.83
N MET A 23 4.32 0.78 -0.81
CA MET A 23 2.90 1.05 -0.93
C MET A 23 2.63 2.51 -1.35
N TYR A 24 3.31 3.47 -0.73
CA TYR A 24 3.19 4.90 -1.07
C TYR A 24 3.60 5.18 -2.52
N ASN A 25 4.71 4.59 -2.99
CA ASN A 25 5.19 4.76 -4.36
C ASN A 25 4.17 4.20 -5.37
N ARG A 26 3.62 3.01 -5.10
CA ARG A 26 2.58 2.39 -5.95
C ARG A 26 1.29 3.19 -5.98
N LEU A 27 0.84 3.68 -4.83
CA LEU A 27 -0.35 4.52 -4.70
C LEU A 27 -0.17 5.81 -5.50
N THR A 28 0.97 6.49 -5.34
CA THR A 28 1.28 7.74 -6.04
C THR A 28 1.29 7.53 -7.55
N ALA A 29 2.01 6.50 -8.04
CA ALA A 29 2.07 6.20 -9.46
C ALA A 29 0.69 5.83 -10.05
N ALA A 30 -0.11 5.05 -9.32
CA ALA A 30 -1.44 4.64 -9.74
C ALA A 30 -2.41 5.83 -9.82
N CYS A 31 -2.43 6.69 -8.79
CA CYS A 31 -3.35 7.83 -8.75
C CYS A 31 -2.92 8.94 -9.70
N HIS A 32 -1.62 9.18 -9.87
CA HIS A 32 -1.12 10.09 -10.90
C HIS A 32 -1.59 9.62 -12.29
N LYS A 33 -1.37 8.35 -12.64
CA LYS A 33 -1.80 7.79 -13.94
C LYS A 33 -3.31 7.84 -14.16
N LYS A 34 -4.12 7.75 -13.11
CA LYS A 34 -5.59 7.74 -13.19
C LYS A 34 -6.20 9.14 -13.24
N CYS A 35 -5.61 10.10 -12.55
CA CYS A 35 -6.23 11.39 -12.27
C CYS A 35 -5.55 12.56 -12.95
N ILE A 36 -4.30 12.42 -13.39
CA ILE A 36 -3.55 13.48 -14.07
C ILE A 36 -3.41 13.10 -15.56
N PRO A 37 -3.98 13.89 -16.48
CA PRO A 37 -3.85 13.64 -17.91
C PRO A 37 -2.40 13.88 -18.38
N PRO A 38 -1.94 13.18 -19.43
CA PRO A 38 -0.58 13.36 -19.95
C PRO A 38 -0.35 14.72 -20.64
N VAL A 39 -1.43 15.48 -20.88
CA VAL A 39 -1.38 16.83 -21.45
C VAL A 39 -1.61 17.82 -20.32
N TYR A 40 -0.54 18.52 -19.95
CA TYR A 40 -0.56 19.52 -18.89
C TYR A 40 -0.94 20.88 -19.49
N GLY A 41 -2.16 21.33 -19.22
CA GLY A 41 -2.64 22.64 -19.64
C GLY A 41 -2.35 23.75 -18.63
N ASP A 42 -2.21 23.40 -17.35
CA ASP A 42 -2.00 24.30 -16.23
C ASP A 42 -0.97 23.65 -15.27
N PRO A 43 -0.04 24.41 -14.67
CA PRO A 43 0.85 23.91 -13.62
C PRO A 43 0.15 23.56 -12.31
N GLU A 44 -1.06 24.07 -12.06
CA GLU A 44 -1.80 23.80 -10.83
C GLU A 44 -2.72 22.58 -10.95
N ILE A 45 -2.92 21.89 -9.83
CA ILE A 45 -3.88 20.79 -9.75
C ILE A 45 -5.29 21.38 -9.81
N ALA A 46 -6.01 21.09 -10.89
CA ALA A 46 -7.37 21.54 -11.05
C ALA A 46 -8.29 20.90 -10.00
N LYS A 47 -9.38 21.58 -9.62
CA LYS A 47 -10.37 21.04 -8.65
C LYS A 47 -10.84 19.62 -9.00
N GLY A 48 -10.99 19.31 -10.30
CA GLY A 48 -11.38 17.97 -10.76
C GLY A 48 -10.31 16.91 -10.49
N GLU A 49 -9.04 17.25 -10.69
CA GLU A 49 -7.90 16.39 -10.44
C GLU A 49 -7.72 16.14 -8.95
N ALA A 50 -7.82 17.19 -8.12
CA ALA A 50 -7.78 17.08 -6.66
C ALA A 50 -8.85 16.12 -6.12
N VAL A 51 -10.12 16.31 -6.53
CA VAL A 51 -11.22 15.42 -6.14
C VAL A 51 -11.03 14.00 -6.66
N CYS A 52 -10.44 13.83 -7.86
CA CYS A 52 -10.09 12.51 -8.37
C CYS A 52 -9.02 11.84 -7.51
N ILE A 53 -7.95 12.56 -7.15
CA ILE A 53 -6.86 12.05 -6.31
C ILE A 53 -7.41 11.58 -4.96
N ASP A 54 -8.22 12.39 -4.28
CA ASP A 54 -8.84 12.02 -2.99
C ASP A 54 -9.63 10.70 -3.10
N ARG A 55 -10.46 10.59 -4.14
CA ARG A 55 -11.24 9.37 -4.41
C ARG A 55 -10.35 8.19 -4.79
N CYS A 56 -9.26 8.42 -5.51
CA CYS A 56 -8.33 7.38 -5.92
C CYS A 56 -7.60 6.80 -4.71
N VAL A 57 -7.06 7.65 -3.84
CA VAL A 57 -6.37 7.25 -2.61
C VAL A 57 -7.30 6.42 -1.72
N ALA A 58 -8.53 6.91 -1.49
CA ALA A 58 -9.53 6.20 -0.69
C ALA A 58 -9.84 4.80 -1.25
N LYS A 59 -10.05 4.69 -2.57
CA LYS A 59 -10.31 3.41 -3.24
C LYS A 59 -9.10 2.49 -3.24
N PHE A 60 -7.89 3.03 -3.40
CA PHE A 60 -6.67 2.25 -3.40
C PHE A 60 -6.48 1.57 -2.04
N LEU A 61 -6.65 2.31 -0.95
CA LEU A 61 -6.50 1.78 0.41
C LEU A 61 -7.58 0.74 0.74
N ASP A 62 -8.84 0.98 0.37
CA ASP A 62 -9.93 -0.01 0.55
C ASP A 62 -9.63 -1.33 -0.19
N ILE A 63 -9.19 -1.25 -1.45
CA ILE A 63 -8.81 -2.44 -2.22
C ILE A 63 -7.55 -3.11 -1.63
N HIS A 64 -6.55 -2.32 -1.23
CA HIS A 64 -5.33 -2.83 -0.62
C HIS A 64 -5.65 -3.64 0.66
N GLU A 65 -6.54 -3.14 1.52
CA GLU A 65 -6.98 -3.83 2.74
C GLU A 65 -7.72 -5.13 2.41
N ARG A 66 -8.66 -5.11 1.46
CA ARG A 66 -9.42 -6.30 1.05
C ARG A 66 -8.51 -7.39 0.48
N ILE A 67 -7.55 -7.00 -0.36
CA ILE A 67 -6.55 -7.91 -0.91
C ILE A 67 -5.68 -8.47 0.23
N GLY A 68 -5.21 -7.64 1.14
CA GLY A 68 -4.42 -8.08 2.31
C GLY A 68 -5.16 -9.11 3.16
N LYS A 69 -6.44 -8.86 3.48
CA LYS A 69 -7.32 -9.82 4.18
C LYS A 69 -7.44 -11.15 3.44
N LYS A 70 -7.62 -11.10 2.11
CA LYS A 70 -7.77 -12.30 1.29
C LYS A 70 -6.47 -13.09 1.20
N LEU A 71 -5.33 -12.43 1.03
CA LEU A 71 -4.01 -13.09 1.06
C LEU A 71 -3.78 -13.78 2.40
N GLY A 72 -4.05 -13.11 3.53
CA GLY A 72 -3.88 -13.71 4.85
C GLY A 72 -4.73 -14.97 5.04
N GLN A 73 -5.98 -14.97 4.57
CA GLN A 73 -6.84 -16.15 4.58
C GLN A 73 -6.27 -17.32 3.76
N LEU A 74 -5.71 -17.02 2.58
CA LEU A 74 -5.10 -18.03 1.71
C LEU A 74 -3.83 -18.61 2.34
N SER A 75 -2.97 -17.78 2.94
CA SER A 75 -1.75 -18.25 3.62
C SER A 75 -2.07 -19.19 4.78
N MET A 76 -3.11 -18.90 5.58
CA MET A 76 -3.57 -19.80 6.65
C MET A 76 -4.12 -21.13 6.10
N GLN A 77 -4.82 -21.09 4.97
CA GLN A 77 -5.34 -22.28 4.31
C GLN A 77 -4.21 -23.16 3.76
N ASP A 78 -3.21 -22.56 3.11
CA ASP A 78 -2.05 -23.26 2.57
C ASP A 78 -1.25 -23.95 3.68
N GLU A 79 -1.06 -23.27 4.82
CA GLU A 79 -0.38 -23.86 5.97
C GLU A 79 -1.15 -25.06 6.56
N ALA A 80 -2.49 -25.01 6.54
CA ALA A 80 -3.34 -26.13 6.97
C ALA A 80 -3.32 -27.31 5.98
N LEU A 81 -3.11 -27.06 4.68
CA LEU A 81 -2.95 -28.08 3.66
C LEU A 81 -1.57 -28.75 3.74
N LEU A 82 -0.51 -27.97 3.97
CA LEU A 82 0.87 -28.47 4.11
C LEU A 82 1.09 -29.34 5.36
N LYS A 83 0.25 -29.18 6.38
CA LYS A 83 0.31 -29.96 7.64
C LYS A 83 -0.47 -31.29 7.58
N LYS A 84 -1.12 -31.61 6.46
CA LYS A 84 -1.79 -32.90 6.21
C LYS A 84 -0.92 -33.79 5.35
#